data_AF-A0A9D8IRU5-F1
#
_entry.id   AF-A0A9D8IRU5-F1
#
_cell.length_a   1.000
_cell.length_b   1.000
_cell.length_c   1.000
_cell.angle_alpha   90.00
_cell.angle_beta   90.00
_cell.angle_gamma   90.00
#
_symmetry.space_group_name_H-M   'P 1'
#
loop_
_entity.id
_entity.type
_entity.pdbx_description
1 polymer ?
#
loop_
_entity_poly.entity_id
_entity_poly.type
_entity_poly.pdbx_seq_one_letter_code
_entity_poly.pdbx_strand_id
1 'polypeptide(L)'
;MSPLLGTLLRAVYDELIRQPPNLPALKGALGDLLTFLCGKDGRTHANCVETDRFFFTHHDWPASWEHLPEPWTDVLGDIGGLLHDAIAAPAIAENFDSLPEQLLQRVQALEIPRGAV
;
A
#
# COMPACT_ATOMS: atom_id res chain seq x y z
N MET A 1 1.29 15.21 8.97
CA MET A 1 1.87 14.05 8.27
C MET A 1 3.28 13.81 8.78
N SER A 2 3.66 12.56 9.06
CA SER A 2 5.03 12.24 9.48
C SER A 2 6.03 12.42 8.32
N PRO A 3 7.25 12.96 8.54
CA PRO A 3 8.30 13.02 7.53
C PRO A 3 8.66 11.63 6.97
N LEU A 4 8.55 10.58 7.79
CA LEU A 4 8.84 9.20 7.38
C LEU A 4 7.83 8.68 6.36
N LEU A 5 6.57 9.12 6.42
CA LEU A 5 5.53 8.67 5.49
C LEU A 5 5.91 9.00 4.04
N GLY A 6 6.40 10.23 3.80
CA GLY A 6 6.82 10.65 2.47
C GLY A 6 7.95 9.78 1.90
N THR A 7 8.92 9.39 2.73
CA THR A 7 10.00 8.48 2.32
C THR A 7 9.46 7.09 1.96
N LEU A 8 8.53 6.55 2.74
CA LEU A 8 7.94 5.24 2.50
C LEU A 8 7.06 5.22 1.23
N LEU A 9 6.22 6.23 1.05
CA LEU A 9 5.40 6.38 -0.17
C LEU A 9 6.28 6.53 -1.41
N ARG A 10 7.40 7.25 -1.32
CA ARG A 10 8.35 7.38 -2.42
C ARG A 10 9.00 6.05 -2.78
N ALA A 11 9.41 5.26 -1.79
CA ALA A 11 9.98 3.93 -2.04
C ALA A 11 8.98 3.01 -2.75
N VAL A 12 7.71 3.05 -2.34
CA VAL A 12 6.63 2.30 -3.01
C VAL A 12 6.42 2.81 -4.44
N TYR A 13 6.34 4.12 -4.65
CA TYR A 13 6.20 4.72 -5.98
C TYR A 13 7.31 4.27 -6.94
N ASP A 14 8.57 4.38 -6.51
CA ASP A 14 9.74 4.08 -7.34
C ASP A 14 9.73 2.60 -7.82
N GLU A 15 9.21 1.67 -7.01
CA GLU A 15 9.03 0.27 -7.41
C GLU A 15 7.77 0.03 -8.25
N LEU A 16 6.68 0.76 -8.01
CA LEU A 16 5.43 0.65 -8.80
C LEU A 16 5.60 1.09 -10.25
N ILE A 17 6.49 2.06 -10.52
CA ILE A 17 6.74 2.54 -11.89
C ILE A 17 7.84 1.76 -12.61
N ARG A 18 8.51 0.82 -11.94
CA ARG A 18 9.64 0.08 -12.49
C ARG A 18 9.17 -0.93 -13.54
N GLN A 19 9.84 -0.95 -14.69
CA GLN A 19 9.59 -1.92 -15.75
C GLN A 19 10.91 -2.58 -16.20
N PRO A 20 11.06 -3.91 -16.08
CA PRO A 20 10.10 -4.87 -15.54
C PRO A 20 9.90 -4.73 -14.01
N PRO A 21 8.75 -5.15 -13.46
CA PRO A 21 8.45 -5.01 -12.04
C PRO A 21 9.40 -5.86 -11.18
N ASN A 22 9.87 -5.29 -10.07
CA ASN A 22 10.62 -6.00 -9.04
C ASN A 22 9.69 -6.34 -7.88
N LEU A 23 8.93 -7.44 -8.02
CA LEU A 23 7.95 -7.86 -7.02
C LEU A 23 8.53 -8.04 -5.61
N PRO A 24 9.72 -8.65 -5.42
CA PRO A 24 10.35 -8.68 -4.09
C PRO A 24 10.56 -7.29 -3.47
N ALA A 25 11.08 -6.33 -4.23
CA ALA A 25 11.33 -4.98 -3.73
C ALA A 25 10.03 -4.23 -3.44
N LEU A 26 9.04 -4.32 -4.32
CA LEU A 26 7.72 -3.75 -4.12
C LEU A 26 7.04 -4.32 -2.87
N LYS A 27 7.12 -5.64 -2.66
CA LYS A 27 6.60 -6.30 -1.45
C LYS A 27 7.23 -5.72 -0.18
N GLY A 28 8.55 -5.54 -0.20
CA GLY A 28 9.30 -4.96 0.91
C GLY A 28 8.86 -3.54 1.21
N ALA A 29 8.80 -2.69 0.18
CA ALA A 29 8.39 -1.29 0.33
C ALA A 29 6.96 -1.15 0.86
N LEU A 30 6.01 -1.94 0.34
CA LEU A 30 4.64 -1.99 0.86
C LEU A 30 4.59 -2.52 2.30
N GLY A 31 5.37 -3.55 2.60
CA GLY A 31 5.51 -4.09 3.95
C GLY A 31 6.00 -3.06 4.96
N ASP A 32 7.02 -2.28 4.60
CA ASP A 32 7.58 -1.22 5.46
C ASP A 32 6.56 -0.09 5.68
N LEU A 33 5.86 0.33 4.62
CA LEU A 33 4.78 1.32 4.71
C LEU A 33 3.66 0.87 5.66
N LEU A 34 3.14 -0.34 5.45
CA LEU A 34 2.03 -0.87 6.24
C LEU A 34 2.46 -1.19 7.68
N THR A 35 3.70 -1.64 7.89
CA THR A 35 4.28 -1.81 9.23
C THR A 35 4.35 -0.48 9.98
N PHE A 36 4.78 0.59 9.31
CA PHE A 36 4.75 1.93 9.89
C PHE A 36 3.33 2.33 10.28
N LEU A 37 2.34 2.15 9.39
CA LEU A 37 0.93 2.47 9.65
C LEU A 37 0.28 1.60 10.73
N CYS A 38 0.80 0.40 11.02
CA CYS A 38 0.41 -0.39 12.18
C CYS A 38 1.02 0.15 13.49
N GLY A 39 2.18 0.79 13.41
CA GLY A 39 2.95 1.25 14.55
C GLY A 39 2.35 2.47 15.23
N LYS A 40 2.69 2.67 16.51
CA LYS A 40 2.19 3.78 17.34
C LYS A 40 2.37 5.16 16.71
N ASP A 41 3.50 5.37 16.02
CA ASP A 41 3.85 6.66 15.42
C ASP A 41 3.27 6.85 14.01
N GLY A 42 2.87 5.75 13.35
CA GLY A 42 2.31 5.78 12.00
C GLY A 42 0.79 5.66 11.96
N ARG A 43 0.17 4.99 12.93
CA ARG A 43 -1.29 4.77 13.04
C ARG A 43 -2.03 6.04 13.46
N THR A 44 -2.02 7.04 12.58
CA THR A 44 -2.70 8.32 12.76
C THR A 44 -3.65 8.56 11.60
N HIS A 45 -4.76 9.25 11.87
CA HIS A 45 -5.75 9.55 10.83
C HIS A 45 -5.12 10.29 9.65
N ALA A 46 -4.26 11.28 9.92
CA ALA A 46 -3.57 12.03 8.88
C ALA A 46 -2.67 11.17 7.98
N ASN A 47 -1.98 10.17 8.52
CA ASN A 47 -1.14 9.29 7.71
C ASN A 47 -1.98 8.29 6.90
N CYS A 48 -3.05 7.75 7.48
CA CYS A 48 -3.98 6.85 6.79
C CYS A 48 -4.67 7.55 5.62
N VAL A 49 -5.21 8.75 5.82
CA VAL A 49 -5.83 9.57 4.76
C VAL A 49 -4.84 9.88 3.64
N GLU A 50 -3.60 10.24 3.97
CA GLU A 50 -2.66 10.62 2.93
C GLU A 50 -2.11 9.43 2.16
N THR A 51 -1.97 8.27 2.82
CA THR A 51 -1.66 7.01 2.15
C THR A 51 -2.80 6.65 1.20
N ASP A 52 -4.03 6.63 1.69
CA ASP A 52 -5.23 6.36 0.90
C ASP A 52 -5.31 7.24 -0.36
N ARG A 53 -5.17 8.56 -0.18
CA ARG A 53 -5.17 9.52 -1.28
C ARG A 53 -4.05 9.26 -2.29
N PHE A 54 -2.86 8.88 -1.84
CA PHE A 54 -1.75 8.56 -2.72
C PHE A 54 -2.11 7.38 -3.64
N PHE A 55 -2.69 6.30 -3.13
CA PHE A 55 -3.10 5.16 -3.96
C PHE A 55 -4.40 5.44 -4.76
N PHE A 56 -5.33 6.22 -4.24
CA PHE A 56 -6.55 6.62 -4.96
C PHE A 56 -6.23 7.42 -6.24
N THR A 57 -5.22 8.29 -6.18
CA THR A 57 -4.80 9.17 -7.31
C THR A 57 -3.87 8.50 -8.31
N HIS A 58 -3.73 7.16 -8.28
CA HIS A 58 -2.82 6.43 -9.17
C HIS A 58 -3.07 6.62 -10.67
N HIS A 59 -4.30 6.96 -11.06
CA HIS A 59 -4.65 7.28 -12.45
C HIS A 59 -3.93 8.52 -12.99
N ASP A 60 -3.48 9.43 -12.11
CA ASP A 60 -2.69 10.62 -12.47
C ASP A 60 -1.18 10.31 -12.58
N TRP A 61 -0.75 9.08 -12.29
CA TRP A 61 0.66 8.75 -12.30
C TRP A 61 1.17 8.51 -13.73
N PRO A 62 2.43 8.85 -14.03
CA PRO A 62 3.03 8.62 -15.34
C PRO A 62 3.05 7.14 -15.78
N ALA A 63 2.90 6.21 -14.84
CA ALA A 63 2.87 4.77 -15.08
C ALA A 63 1.72 4.15 -14.28
N SER A 64 0.89 3.35 -14.97
CA SER A 64 -0.14 2.53 -14.35
C SER A 64 0.48 1.24 -13.81
N TRP A 65 0.06 0.82 -12.62
CA TRP A 65 0.43 -0.47 -12.02
C TRP A 65 -0.39 -1.64 -12.56
N GLU A 66 -1.22 -1.43 -13.59
CA GLU A 66 -1.98 -2.48 -14.29
C GLU A 66 -1.11 -3.59 -14.90
N HIS A 67 0.20 -3.37 -15.01
CA HIS A 67 1.16 -4.38 -15.44
C HIS A 67 1.51 -5.40 -14.34
N LEU A 68 1.09 -5.17 -13.09
CA LEU A 68 1.28 -6.10 -11.98
C LEU A 68 0.22 -7.21 -12.02
N PRO A 69 0.50 -8.38 -11.40
CA PRO A 69 -0.50 -9.44 -11.27
C PRO A 69 -1.71 -9.00 -10.42
N GLU A 70 -2.90 -9.51 -10.73
CA GLU A 70 -4.18 -9.14 -10.11
C GLU A 70 -4.16 -9.09 -8.56
N PRO A 71 -3.59 -10.09 -7.83
CA PRO A 71 -3.55 -10.01 -6.36
C PRO A 71 -2.81 -8.78 -5.82
N TRP A 72 -1.86 -8.24 -6.59
CA TRP A 72 -1.13 -7.02 -6.22
C TRP A 72 -2.00 -5.79 -6.46
N THR A 73 -2.66 -5.70 -7.61
CA THR A 73 -3.53 -4.56 -7.93
C THR A 73 -4.72 -4.47 -6.99
N ASP A 74 -5.26 -5.61 -6.53
CA ASP A 74 -6.36 -5.65 -5.56
C ASP A 74 -5.95 -5.05 -4.21
N VAL A 75 -4.79 -5.45 -3.68
CA VAL A 75 -4.28 -4.90 -2.43
C VAL A 75 -3.98 -3.41 -2.55
N LEU A 76 -3.41 -2.96 -3.67
CA LEU A 76 -3.16 -1.54 -3.93
C LEU A 76 -4.45 -0.73 -4.01
N GLY A 77 -5.49 -1.29 -4.64
CA GLY A 77 -6.83 -0.70 -4.72
C GLY A 77 -7.44 -0.52 -3.34
N ASP A 78 -7.37 -1.53 -2.48
CA ASP A 78 -7.95 -1.45 -1.13
C ASP A 78 -7.20 -0.49 -0.21
N ILE A 79 -5.87 -0.36 -0.37
CA ILE A 79 -5.11 0.70 0.33
C ILE A 79 -5.65 2.08 -0.05
N GLY A 80 -6.03 2.30 -1.30
CA GLY A 80 -6.57 3.58 -1.79
C GLY A 80 -8.09 3.73 -1.70
N GLY A 81 -8.79 2.77 -1.10
CA GLY A 81 -10.25 2.78 -1.02
C GLY A 81 -10.78 3.15 0.36
N LEU A 82 -10.28 2.49 1.41
CA LEU A 82 -10.89 2.54 2.76
C LEU A 82 -9.87 2.70 3.89
N LEU A 83 -8.58 2.88 3.58
CA LEU A 83 -7.57 3.05 4.62
C LEU A 83 -7.80 4.33 5.44
N HIS A 84 -8.39 5.38 4.85
CA HIS A 84 -8.73 6.62 5.55
C HIS A 84 -9.71 6.41 6.73
N ASP A 85 -10.55 5.38 6.66
CA ASP A 85 -11.54 5.04 7.69
C ASP A 85 -10.95 4.24 8.86
N ALA A 86 -9.71 3.73 8.75
CA ALA A 86 -9.10 2.86 9.76
C ALA A 86 -8.98 3.47 11.17
N ILE A 87 -9.14 4.79 11.30
CA ILE A 87 -9.15 5.50 12.58
C ILE A 87 -10.53 6.06 12.92
N ALA A 88 -11.21 6.70 11.96
CA ALA A 88 -12.46 7.39 12.20
C ALA A 88 -13.66 6.43 12.25
N ALA A 89 -13.60 5.33 11.48
CA ALA A 89 -14.64 4.32 11.37
C ALA A 89 -14.02 2.91 11.19
N PRO A 90 -13.27 2.40 12.18
CA PRO A 90 -12.49 1.16 12.04
C PRO A 90 -13.35 -0.06 11.70
N ALA A 91 -14.60 -0.12 12.14
CA ALA A 91 -15.52 -1.20 11.79
C ALA A 91 -15.90 -1.23 10.29
N ILE A 92 -15.86 -0.07 9.61
CA ILE A 92 -16.04 -0.01 8.14
C ILE A 92 -14.79 -0.57 7.49
N ALA A 93 -13.62 -0.03 7.80
CA ALA A 93 -12.35 -0.49 7.24
C ALA A 93 -12.11 -2.00 7.49
N GLU A 94 -12.47 -2.51 8.67
CA GLU A 94 -12.37 -3.92 9.03
C GLU A 94 -13.23 -4.83 8.16
N ASN A 95 -14.48 -4.43 7.88
CA ASN A 95 -15.42 -5.19 7.04
C ASN A 95 -14.94 -5.36 5.60
N PHE A 96 -14.04 -4.50 5.13
CA PHE A 96 -13.44 -4.55 3.80
C PHE A 96 -11.95 -4.91 3.84
N ASP A 97 -11.48 -5.54 4.92
CA ASP A 97 -10.08 -5.98 5.07
C ASP A 97 -9.03 -4.88 4.80
N SER A 98 -9.36 -3.65 5.20
CA SER A 98 -8.61 -2.43 4.90
C SER A 98 -7.98 -1.78 6.15
N LEU A 99 -8.01 -2.44 7.32
CA LEU A 99 -7.15 -2.04 8.43
C LEU A 99 -5.67 -2.22 8.06
N PRO A 100 -4.74 -1.38 8.57
CA PRO A 100 -3.32 -1.49 8.28
C PRO A 100 -2.75 -2.92 8.48
N GLU A 101 -3.16 -3.59 9.55
CA GLU A 101 -2.77 -4.96 9.89
C GLU A 101 -3.32 -6.00 8.91
N GLN A 102 -4.56 -5.87 8.43
CA GLN A 102 -5.16 -6.76 7.44
C GLN A 102 -4.46 -6.59 6.08
N LEU A 103 -4.24 -5.34 5.66
CA LEU A 103 -3.49 -5.02 4.45
C LEU A 103 -2.05 -5.54 4.54
N LEU A 104 -1.38 -5.41 5.69
CA LEU A 104 -0.03 -5.93 5.90
C LEU A 104 0.01 -7.45 5.75
N GLN A 105 -0.95 -8.17 6.35
CA GLN A 105 -1.06 -9.62 6.21
C GLN A 105 -1.28 -10.03 4.75
N ARG A 106 -2.13 -9.30 4.02
CA ARG A 106 -2.38 -9.54 2.60
C ARG A 106 -1.13 -9.32 1.76
N VAL A 107 -0.40 -8.21 1.97
CA VAL A 107 0.89 -7.98 1.32
C VAL A 107 1.87 -9.11 1.62
N GLN A 108 1.97 -9.57 2.88
CA GLN A 108 2.85 -10.67 3.24
C GLN A 108 2.48 -12.00 2.57
N ALA A 109 1.20 -12.23 2.30
CA ALA A 109 0.69 -13.41 1.61
C ALA A 109 0.90 -13.39 0.08
N LEU A 110 1.24 -12.24 -0.52
CA LEU A 110 1.44 -12.14 -1.96
C LEU A 110 2.54 -13.10 -2.45
N GLU A 111 2.22 -13.87 -3.48
CA GLU A 111 3.19 -14.75 -4.11
C GLU A 111 4.14 -13.95 -5.02
N ILE A 112 5.41 -14.36 -5.01
CA ILE A 112 6.41 -13.88 -5.96
C ILE A 112 6.66 -15.06 -6.91
N PRO A 113 6.20 -14.98 -8.18
CA PRO A 113 6.42 -16.05 -9.14
C PRO A 113 7.91 -16.36 -9.27
N ARG A 114 8.29 -17.63 -9.09
CA ARG A 114 9.66 -18.09 -9.36
C ARG A 114 9.83 -18.17 -10.88
N GLY A 115 10.52 -17.21 -11.50
CA GLY A 115 10.92 -17.36 -12.91
C GLY A 115 11.10 -16.11 -13.76
N ALA A 116 11.03 -14.90 -13.23
CA ALA A 116 11.42 -13.71 -14.01
C ALA A 116 12.93 -13.47 -13.84
N VAL A 117 13.75 -14.22 -14.57
CA VAL A 117 15.17 -13.91 -14.83
C VAL A 117 15.31 -13.64 -16.32
#